data_AF-A0A968HMN7-F1
#
_entry.id   AF-A0A968HMN7-F1
#
_cell.length_a   1.000
_cell.length_b   1.000
_cell.length_c   1.000
_cell.angle_alpha   90.00
_cell.angle_beta   90.00
_cell.angle_gamma   90.00
#
_symmetry.space_group_name_H-M   'P 1'
#
loop_
_entity.id
_entity.type
_entity.pdbx_description
1 polymer ?
#
loop_
_entity_poly.entity_id
_entity_poly.type
_entity_poly.pdbx_seq_one_letter_code
_entity_poly.pdbx_strand_id
1 'polypeptide(L)' 'MDRQTIEQRVAPLLAPIAGASKAGDNANYDPRHEDLRREVAKLESPTGGLPDWPRSRSGWAELLQGVSKDFLLASYV' A
#
# COMPACT_ATOMS: atom_id res chain seq x y z
N MET A 1 -3.36 -22.09 -4.21
CA MET A 1 -4.17 -21.30 -3.25
C MET A 1 -5.58 -21.30 -3.79
N ASP A 2 -6.56 -21.76 -3.01
CA ASP A 2 -7.97 -21.78 -3.44
C ASP A 2 -8.60 -20.37 -3.37
N ARG A 3 -9.78 -20.24 -3.98
CA ARG A 3 -10.51 -18.97 -4.06
C ARG A 3 -10.85 -18.39 -2.69
N GLN A 4 -11.27 -19.22 -1.74
CA GLN A 4 -11.69 -18.78 -0.41
C GLN A 4 -10.49 -18.19 0.34
N THR A 5 -9.31 -18.81 0.22
CA THR A 5 -8.07 -18.28 0.78
C THR A 5 -7.68 -16.93 0.16
N ILE A 6 -7.90 -16.73 -1.15
CA ILE A 6 -7.67 -15.43 -1.81
C ILE A 6 -8.62 -14.39 -1.23
N GLU A 7 -9.93 -14.68 -1.20
CA GLU A 7 -10.97 -13.76 -0.75
C GLU A 7 -10.72 -13.29 0.69
N GLN A 8 -10.35 -14.21 1.59
CA GLN A 8 -10.00 -13.88 2.98
C GLN A 8 -8.80 -12.92 3.08
N ARG A 9 -7.78 -13.11 2.24
CA ARG A 9 -6.58 -12.26 2.26
C ARG A 9 -6.84 -10.86 1.69
N VAL A 10 -7.69 -10.74 0.67
CA VAL A 10 -7.95 -9.45 0.01
C VAL A 10 -9.11 -8.67 0.63
N ALA A 11 -9.99 -9.33 1.39
CA ALA A 11 -11.12 -8.70 2.08
C ALA A 11 -10.76 -7.38 2.80
N PRO A 12 -9.70 -7.29 3.63
CA PRO A 12 -9.35 -6.03 4.27
C PRO A 12 -8.89 -4.94 3.29
N LEU A 13 -8.23 -5.32 2.19
CA LEU A 13 -7.77 -4.37 1.16
C LEU A 13 -8.93 -3.79 0.35
N LEU A 14 -9.98 -4.59 0.13
CA LEU A 14 -11.16 -4.20 -0.65
C LEU A 14 -12.26 -3.53 0.20
N ALA A 15 -12.24 -3.72 1.52
CA ALA A 15 -13.21 -3.09 2.41
C ALA A 15 -13.21 -1.56 2.24
N PRO A 16 -14.39 -0.91 2.14
CA PRO A 16 -14.47 0.54 2.06
C PRO A 16 -13.80 1.22 3.26
N ILE A 17 -13.15 2.35 3.04
CA ILE A 17 -12.63 3.17 4.15
C ILE A 17 -13.84 3.75 4.91
N ALA A 18 -13.71 3.82 6.23
CA ALA A 18 -14.76 4.34 7.11
C ALA A 18 -15.03 5.84 6.84
N GLY A 19 -16.26 6.29 7.12
CA GLY A 19 -16.67 7.68 6.90
C GLY A 19 -17.38 7.91 5.56
N ALA A 20 -17.41 9.18 5.12
CA ALA A 20 -18.18 9.63 3.95
C ALA A 20 -17.49 9.29 2.62
N SER A 21 -16.16 9.42 2.54
CA SER A 21 -15.38 9.02 1.37
C SER A 21 -14.96 7.56 1.45
N LYS A 22 -15.66 6.67 0.73
CA LYS A 22 -15.36 5.22 0.72
C LYS A 22 -14.01 4.89 0.09
N ALA A 23 -13.51 5.78 -0.77
CA ALA A 23 -12.20 5.72 -1.36
C ALA A 23 -11.12 6.42 -0.52
N GLY A 24 -11.50 7.11 0.56
CA GLY A 24 -10.57 7.89 1.37
C GLY A 24 -10.11 9.20 0.70
N ASP A 25 -8.94 9.68 1.10
CA ASP A 25 -8.30 10.91 0.63
C ASP A 25 -7.05 10.59 -0.20
N ASN A 26 -6.44 11.59 -0.82
CA ASN A 26 -5.23 11.39 -1.61
C ASN A 26 -4.03 10.99 -0.72
N ALA A 27 -3.50 9.77 -0.91
CA ALA A 27 -2.38 9.24 -0.15
C ALA A 27 -1.08 10.05 -0.27
N ASN A 28 -0.90 10.89 -1.31
CA ASN A 28 0.29 11.73 -1.46
C ASN A 28 0.48 12.73 -0.30
N TYR A 29 -0.58 13.03 0.46
CA TYR A 29 -0.51 13.90 1.64
C TYR A 29 -0.17 13.16 2.93
N ASP A 30 -0.15 11.81 2.89
CA ASP A 30 0.30 11.01 4.03
C ASP A 30 1.83 10.91 4.00
N PRO A 31 2.56 11.29 5.07
CA PRO A 31 4.03 11.23 5.08
C PRO A 31 4.56 9.81 4.87
N ARG A 32 3.81 8.77 5.24
CA ARG A 32 4.20 7.37 5.00
C ARG A 32 4.25 7.04 3.52
N HIS A 33 3.46 7.71 2.67
CA HIS A 33 3.52 7.51 1.23
C HIS A 33 4.89 7.90 0.68
N GLU A 34 5.43 9.04 1.10
CA GLU A 34 6.76 9.48 0.67
C GLU A 34 7.86 8.53 1.15
N ASP A 35 7.78 8.06 2.39
CA ASP A 35 8.74 7.09 2.94
C ASP A 35 8.75 5.78 2.13
N LEU A 36 7.57 5.27 1.77
CA LEU A 36 7.43 4.06 0.98
C LEU A 36 7.91 4.26 -0.47
N ARG A 37 7.68 5.44 -1.06
CA ARG A 37 8.26 5.81 -2.37
C ARG A 37 9.78 5.82 -2.32
N ARG A 38 10.38 6.36 -1.27
CA ARG A 38 11.84 6.36 -1.07
C ARG A 38 12.39 4.94 -0.94
N GLU A 39 11.65 4.05 -0.29
CA GLU A 39 12.03 2.63 -0.20
C GLU A 39 12.09 1.97 -1.58
N VAL A 40 11.08 2.19 -2.42
CA VAL A 40 11.05 1.66 -3.80
C VAL A 40 12.13 2.29 -4.67
N ALA A 41 12.39 3.59 -4.50
CA ALA A 41 13.41 4.33 -5.26
C ALA A 41 14.84 3.81 -5.05
N LYS A 42 15.09 3.00 -4.01
CA LYS A 42 16.39 2.32 -3.83
C LYS A 42 16.77 1.44 -5.03
N LEU A 43 15.78 0.90 -5.76
CA LEU A 43 16.01 0.13 -7.00
C LEU A 43 16.78 0.92 -8.06
N GLU A 44 16.60 2.24 -8.09
CA GLU A 44 17.20 3.12 -9.09
C GLU A 44 18.47 3.80 -8.55
N SER A 45 18.81 3.56 -7.28
CA SER A 45 19.94 4.19 -6.61
C SER A 45 21.18 3.29 -6.61
N PRO A 46 22.33 3.75 -7.14
CA PRO A 46 23.59 2.99 -7.08
C PRO A 46 24.09 2.69 -5.65
N THR A 47 23.66 3.48 -4.67
CA THR A 47 24.10 3.37 -3.26
C THR A 47 22.96 3.06 -2.28
N GLY A 48 21.71 2.97 -2.76
CA GLY A 48 20.52 2.85 -1.92
C GLY A 48 20.29 1.47 -1.30
N GLY A 49 21.03 0.46 -1.75
CA GLY A 49 20.81 -0.93 -1.35
C GLY A 49 19.52 -1.51 -1.93
N LEU A 50 19.06 -2.63 -1.37
CA LEU A 50 17.82 -3.27 -1.80
C LEU A 50 16.63 -2.77 -0.95
N PRO A 51 15.44 -2.62 -1.55
CA PRO A 51 14.23 -2.36 -0.78
C PRO A 51 13.91 -3.48 0.22
N ASP A 52 13.46 -3.10 1.41
CA ASP A 52 12.80 -3.99 2.37
C ASP A 52 11.35 -4.22 1.91
N TRP A 53 11.17 -5.22 1.06
CA TRP A 53 9.86 -5.55 0.48
C TRP A 53 8.80 -5.94 1.52
N PRO A 54 9.09 -6.79 2.53
CA PRO A 54 8.11 -7.09 3.58
C PRO A 54 7.60 -5.85 4.33
N ARG A 55 8.50 -4.93 4.69
CA ARG A 55 8.12 -3.67 5.33
C ARG A 55 7.35 -2.78 4.38
N SER A 56 7.84 -2.62 3.15
CA SER A 56 7.22 -1.81 2.10
C SER A 56 5.78 -2.28 1.83
N ARG A 57 5.57 -3.56 1.56
CA ARG A 57 4.25 -4.18 1.33
C ARG A 57 3.28 -3.91 2.48
N SER A 58 3.76 -4.01 3.72
CA SER A 58 2.93 -3.78 4.90
C SER A 58 2.49 -2.32 4.99
N GLY A 59 3.40 -1.36 4.75
CA GLY A 59 3.05 0.06 4.72
C GLY A 59 2.10 0.43 3.59
N TRP A 60 2.29 -0.11 2.38
CA TRP A 60 1.36 0.09 1.27
C TRP A 60 -0.03 -0.47 1.58
N ALA A 61 -0.11 -1.64 2.22
CA ALA A 61 -1.37 -2.22 2.66
C ALA A 61 -2.08 -1.35 3.70
N GLU A 62 -1.36 -0.77 4.66
CA GLU A 62 -1.93 0.14 5.66
C GLU A 62 -2.54 1.39 5.02
N LEU A 63 -1.84 2.01 4.06
CA LEU A 63 -2.38 3.15 3.31
C LEU A 63 -3.62 2.76 2.50
N LEU A 64 -3.61 1.58 1.87
CA LEU A 64 -4.75 1.09 1.09
C LEU A 64 -5.97 0.77 1.97
N GLN A 65 -5.75 0.30 3.20
CA GLN A 65 -6.81 -0.05 4.14
C GLN A 65 -7.43 1.17 4.84
N GLY A 66 -6.62 2.20 5.13
CA GLY A 66 -7.04 3.30 6.01
C GLY A 66 -7.06 4.70 5.40
N VAL A 67 -6.34 4.93 4.30
CA VAL A 67 -6.11 6.30 3.78
C VAL A 67 -6.68 6.51 2.39
N SER A 68 -6.35 5.64 1.42
CA SER A 68 -6.73 5.83 0.02
C SER A 68 -6.93 4.52 -0.72
N LYS A 69 -8.04 4.37 -1.45
CA LYS A 69 -8.25 3.32 -2.45
C LYS A 69 -7.60 3.74 -3.77
N ASP A 70 -6.29 3.64 -3.81
CA ASP A 70 -5.47 4.03 -4.96
C ASP A 70 -4.86 2.81 -5.66
N PHE A 71 -4.85 2.83 -7.00
CA PHE A 71 -4.39 1.71 -7.81
C PHE A 71 -2.86 1.53 -7.76
N LEU A 72 -2.09 2.62 -7.64
CA LEU A 72 -0.65 2.53 -7.48
C LEU A 72 -0.30 1.91 -6.14
N LEU A 73 -0.95 2.34 -5.05
CA LEU A 73 -0.76 1.71 -3.74
C LEU A 73 -1.03 0.20 -3.81
N ALA A 74 -2.13 -0.20 -4.46
CA ALA A 74 -2.48 -1.60 -4.63
C ALA A 74 -1.46 -2.42 -5.44
N SER A 75 -0.68 -1.79 -6.32
CA SER A 75 0.36 -2.48 -7.10
C SER A 75 1.55 -2.96 -6.27
N TYR A 76 1.71 -2.46 -5.04
CA TYR A 76 2.81 -2.80 -4.13
C TYR A 76 2.40 -3.73 -2.96
N VAL A 77 1.17 -4.27 -2.95
CA VAL A 77 0.61 -5.12 -1.87
C VAL A 77 0.57 -6.60 -2.22
#